data_AF-A0A973FJR8-F1
#
_entry.id   AF-A0A973FJR8-F1
#
_cell.length_a   1.000
_cell.length_b   1.000
_cell.length_c   1.000
_cell.angle_alpha   90.00
_cell.angle_beta   90.00
_cell.angle_gamma   90.00
#
_symmetry.space_group_name_H-M   'P 1'
#
loop_
_entity.id
_entity.type
_entity.pdbx_description
1 polymer ?
#
loop_
_entity_poly.entity_id
_entity_poly.type
_entity_poly.pdbx_seq_one_letter_code
_entity_poly.pdbx_strand_id
1 'polypeptide(L)'
;MISKFVNKRIAEGVTSLESGVRKWLTYIVLFFATATVIGDLITLILNFLAGETTLQFLLKVLIVLAIAGGIFTYYFWDMRKNQINENFSKINKASAEALLIFLLVVFIGAFFIIDSPAVARQKRIDNQTVNDIRSVDSSIRNYFTQSGKLPQMLADLDKTGFAPYLQGTNKIEYVATGDNSYRLCASFERSDIDDKDVSFGVQGLVEWKHQAGKACFERIALDENAKNFPIK
;
A
#
# COMPACT_ATOMS: atom_id res chain seq x y z
N MET A 1 39.59 -13.71 -19.72
CA MET A 1 40.97 -13.32 -20.10
C MET A 1 41.45 -12.05 -19.39
N ILE A 2 40.57 -11.07 -19.13
CA ILE A 2 40.92 -9.77 -18.52
C ILE A 2 41.33 -9.88 -17.04
N SER A 3 40.72 -10.77 -16.25
CA SER A 3 41.02 -10.89 -14.81
C SER A 3 42.45 -11.34 -14.49
N LYS A 4 43.07 -12.18 -15.34
CA LYS A 4 44.46 -12.62 -15.16
C LYS A 4 45.46 -11.49 -15.40
N PHE A 5 45.15 -10.58 -16.33
CA PHE A 5 46.00 -9.41 -16.62
C PHE A 5 45.96 -8.38 -15.49
N VAL A 6 44.79 -8.19 -14.87
CA VAL A 6 44.62 -7.29 -13.72
C VAL A 6 45.37 -7.81 -12.50
N ASN A 7 45.26 -9.10 -12.17
CA ASN A 7 45.99 -9.68 -11.04
C ASN A 7 47.51 -9.63 -11.22
N LYS A 8 48.02 -9.75 -12.46
CA LYS A 8 49.46 -9.68 -12.73
C LYS A 8 50.05 -8.28 -12.51
N ARG A 9 49.27 -7.22 -12.79
CA ARG A 9 49.71 -5.83 -12.58
C ARG A 9 49.62 -5.36 -11.13
N ILE A 10 48.80 -6.02 -10.31
CA ILE A 10 48.71 -5.75 -8.86
C ILE A 10 49.94 -6.30 -8.12
N ALA A 11 50.54 -7.39 -8.61
CA ALA A 11 51.74 -7.99 -8.03
C ALA A 11 53.03 -7.16 -8.24
N GLU A 12 53.02 -6.19 -9.17
CA GLU A 12 54.19 -5.37 -9.54
C GLU A 12 54.28 -4.05 -8.75
N GLY A 13 53.41 -3.82 -7.76
CA GLY A 13 53.65 -2.80 -6.72
C GLY A 13 53.39 -1.33 -7.11
N VAL A 14 52.65 -1.04 -8.19
CA VAL A 14 52.43 0.35 -8.68
C VAL A 14 50.97 0.83 -8.55
N THR A 15 50.12 0.14 -7.79
CA THR A 15 48.80 0.69 -7.44
C THR A 15 48.44 0.40 -5.99
N SER A 16 48.52 1.42 -5.13
CA SER A 16 47.84 1.45 -3.85
C SER A 16 46.33 1.47 -4.10
N LEU A 17 45.73 0.29 -4.25
CA LEU A 17 44.27 0.05 -4.15
C LEU A 17 43.80 0.17 -2.69
N GLU A 18 44.41 1.07 -1.91
CA GLU A 18 44.24 1.16 -0.48
C GLU A 18 43.23 2.25 -0.08
N SER A 19 42.21 1.76 0.64
CA SER A 19 41.63 2.36 1.84
C SER A 19 40.75 3.61 1.72
N GLY A 20 40.93 4.55 0.79
CA GLY A 20 40.17 5.81 0.81
C GLY A 20 38.73 5.68 0.29
N VAL A 21 38.61 5.31 -0.99
CA VAL A 21 37.32 5.23 -1.71
C VAL A 21 36.43 4.13 -1.14
N ARG A 22 37.01 2.99 -0.73
CA ARG A 22 36.27 1.89 -0.12
C ARG A 22 35.65 2.29 1.22
N LYS A 23 36.41 2.98 2.09
CA LYS A 23 35.88 3.50 3.36
C LYS A 23 34.76 4.51 3.11
N TRP A 24 34.93 5.45 2.18
CA TRP A 24 33.91 6.45 1.85
C TRP A 24 32.60 5.81 1.37
N LEU A 25 32.69 4.82 0.47
CA LEU A 25 31.53 4.10 -0.04
C LEU A 25 30.83 3.29 1.08
N THR A 26 31.59 2.68 2.01
CA THR A 26 31.04 2.01 3.19
C THR A 26 30.33 2.98 4.13
N TYR A 27 30.92 4.16 4.39
CA TYR A 27 30.28 5.19 5.22
C TYR A 27 28.96 5.68 4.62
N ILE A 28 28.88 5.81 3.30
CA ILE A 28 27.63 6.14 2.59
C ILE A 28 26.57 5.06 2.80
N VAL A 29 26.91 3.78 2.58
CA VAL A 29 25.96 2.67 2.78
C VAL A 29 25.49 2.60 4.24
N LEU A 30 26.41 2.77 5.20
CA LEU A 30 26.09 2.79 6.63
C LEU A 30 25.16 3.94 7.01
N PHE A 31 25.40 5.12 6.44
CA PHE A 31 24.55 6.29 6.63
C PHE A 31 23.12 6.02 6.14
N PHE A 32 22.97 5.52 4.91
CA PHE A 32 21.65 5.19 4.37
C PHE A 32 20.97 4.06 5.14
N ALA A 33 21.69 3.00 5.51
CA ALA A 33 21.14 1.92 6.34
C ALA A 33 20.58 2.44 7.67
N THR A 34 21.31 3.34 8.33
CA THR A 34 20.89 3.95 9.59
C THR A 34 19.68 4.87 9.38
N ALA A 35 19.70 5.70 8.34
CA ALA A 35 18.58 6.58 8.00
C ALA A 35 17.29 5.79 7.69
N THR A 36 17.38 4.67 6.97
CA THR A 36 16.25 3.78 6.69
C THR A 36 15.69 3.18 7.98
N VAL A 37 16.54 2.65 8.87
CA VAL A 37 16.09 2.08 10.16
C VAL A 37 15.38 3.13 11.02
N ILE A 38 15.88 4.37 11.03
CA ILE A 38 15.25 5.48 11.77
C ILE A 38 13.88 5.81 11.16
N GLY A 39 13.77 5.89 9.83
CA GLY A 39 12.49 6.12 9.13
C GLY A 39 11.46 5.02 9.41
N ASP A 40 11.89 3.77 9.41
CA ASP A 40 11.07 2.62 9.79
C ASP A 40 10.61 2.71 11.25
N LEU A 41 11.47 3.12 12.18
CA LEU A 41 11.09 3.29 13.58
C LEU A 41 10.08 4.42 13.79
N ILE A 42 10.23 5.53 13.07
CA ILE A 42 9.28 6.66 13.12
C ILE A 42 7.91 6.22 12.62
N THR A 43 7.85 5.56 11.47
CA THR A 43 6.58 5.06 10.90
C THR A 43 5.93 4.00 11.80
N LEU A 44 6.72 3.16 12.49
CA LEU A 44 6.25 2.21 13.50
C LEU A 44 5.53 2.93 14.64
N ILE A 45 6.16 3.96 15.19
CA ILE A 45 5.62 4.73 16.31
C ILE A 45 4.33 5.43 15.88
N LEU A 46 4.29 6.05 14.70
CA LEU A 46 3.11 6.75 14.19
C LEU A 46 1.92 5.80 13.97
N ASN A 47 2.16 4.62 13.40
CA ASN A 47 1.10 3.64 13.16
C ASN A 47 0.66 2.94 14.46
N PHE A 48 1.58 2.72 15.41
CA PHE A 48 1.27 2.20 16.74
C PHE A 48 0.42 3.19 17.56
N LEU A 49 0.75 4.49 17.50
CA LEU A 49 -0.08 5.54 18.11
C LEU A 49 -1.44 5.66 17.44
N ALA A 50 -1.56 5.32 16.15
CA ALA A 50 -2.81 5.29 15.41
C ALA A 50 -3.69 4.05 15.69
N GLY A 51 -3.20 3.06 16.45
CA GLY A 51 -3.96 1.87 16.83
C GLY A 51 -4.09 0.80 15.74
N GLU A 52 -3.24 0.85 14.70
CA GLU A 52 -3.23 -0.10 13.58
C GLU A 52 -2.36 -1.32 13.92
N THR A 53 -2.86 -2.55 13.71
CA THR A 53 -2.07 -3.75 14.00
C THR A 53 -1.01 -3.99 12.93
N THR A 54 0.24 -3.80 13.36
CA THR A 54 1.48 -3.67 12.60
C THR A 54 2.01 -4.97 11.99
N LEU A 55 1.21 -6.02 11.73
CA LEU A 55 1.78 -7.31 11.35
C LEU A 55 2.48 -7.26 9.97
N GLN A 56 1.84 -6.66 8.97
CA GLN A 56 2.43 -6.48 7.63
C GLN A 56 3.60 -5.48 7.65
N PHE A 57 3.56 -4.54 8.58
CA PHE A 57 4.59 -3.51 8.74
C PHE A 57 5.83 -4.05 9.47
N LEU A 58 5.64 -4.81 10.55
CA LEU A 58 6.69 -5.49 11.32
C LEU A 58 7.49 -6.44 10.42
N LEU A 59 6.81 -7.17 9.52
CA LEU A 59 7.48 -8.05 8.56
C LEU A 59 8.39 -7.27 7.61
N LYS A 60 7.93 -6.11 7.11
CA LYS A 60 8.73 -5.22 6.23
C LYS A 60 9.98 -4.69 6.95
N VAL A 61 9.83 -4.21 8.20
CA VAL A 61 10.95 -3.71 9.02
C VAL A 61 11.96 -4.81 9.35
N LEU A 62 11.48 -6.02 9.65
CA LEU A 62 12.34 -7.17 9.94
C LEU A 62 13.18 -7.57 8.71
N ILE A 63 12.60 -7.51 7.51
CA ILE A 63 13.32 -7.73 6.25
C ILE A 63 14.42 -6.67 6.04
N VAL A 64 14.10 -5.39 6.27
CA VAL A 64 15.08 -4.30 6.15
C VAL A 64 16.23 -4.48 7.15
N LEU A 65 15.92 -4.82 8.41
CA LEU A 65 16.93 -5.14 9.43
C LEU A 65 17.78 -6.35 9.08
N ALA A 66 17.19 -7.38 8.46
CA ALA A 66 17.92 -8.57 8.03
C ALA A 66 18.89 -8.25 6.88
N ILE A 67 18.48 -7.43 5.90
CA ILE A 67 19.35 -6.97 4.81
C ILE A 67 20.47 -6.08 5.36
N ALA A 68 20.13 -5.07 6.15
CA ALA A 68 21.11 -4.15 6.73
C ALA A 68 22.08 -4.88 7.67
N GLY A 69 21.57 -5.78 8.51
CA GLY A 69 22.35 -6.65 9.39
C GLY A 69 23.26 -7.58 8.60
N GLY A 70 22.78 -8.22 7.54
CA GLY A 70 23.58 -9.09 6.68
C GLY A 70 24.74 -8.35 6.00
N ILE A 71 24.45 -7.16 5.45
CA ILE A 71 25.48 -6.29 4.86
C ILE A 71 26.48 -5.85 5.94
N PHE A 72 26.00 -5.37 7.09
CA PHE A 72 26.84 -4.93 8.20
C PHE A 72 27.73 -6.06 8.72
N THR A 73 27.20 -7.26 8.95
CA THR A 73 27.96 -8.42 9.42
C THR A 73 29.00 -8.86 8.39
N TYR A 74 28.65 -8.88 7.10
CA TYR A 74 29.60 -9.17 6.04
C TYR A 74 30.78 -8.19 6.06
N TYR A 75 30.49 -6.89 6.09
CA TYR A 75 31.53 -5.86 6.12
C TYR A 75 32.32 -5.84 7.43
N PHE A 76 31.69 -6.09 8.57
CA PHE A 76 32.36 -6.18 9.87
C PHE A 76 33.33 -7.37 9.92
N TRP A 77 32.97 -8.49 9.29
CA TRP A 77 33.82 -9.67 9.20
C TRP A 77 34.96 -9.50 8.18
N ASP A 78 34.71 -8.83 7.05
CA ASP A 78 35.72 -8.44 6.06
C ASP A 78 36.76 -7.48 6.67
N MET A 79 36.32 -6.51 7.46
CA MET A 79 37.20 -5.54 8.10
C MET A 79 38.04 -6.13 9.26
N ARG A 80 37.62 -7.28 9.81
CA ARG A 80 38.37 -8.01 10.85
C ARG A 80 39.49 -8.89 10.29
N LYS A 81 39.53 -9.16 8.99
CA LYS A 81 40.55 -10.05 8.39
C LYS A 81 41.54 -9.26 7.56
N ASN A 82 42.64 -8.88 8.22
CA ASN A 82 43.84 -8.44 7.53
C ASN A 82 44.65 -9.68 7.09
N GLN A 83 45.14 -9.62 5.84
CA GLN A 83 46.20 -10.42 5.20
C GLN A 83 45.81 -11.68 4.38
N ILE A 84 45.84 -11.47 3.06
CA ILE A 84 46.35 -12.31 1.96
C ILE A 84 46.19 -13.84 2.12
N ASN A 85 45.22 -14.42 1.40
CA ASN A 85 45.23 -15.85 1.08
C ASN A 85 44.42 -16.14 -0.20
N GLU A 86 45.01 -16.81 -1.20
CA GLU A 86 44.40 -16.97 -2.54
C GLU A 86 43.08 -17.77 -2.57
N ASN A 87 42.72 -18.45 -1.47
CA ASN A 87 41.40 -19.07 -1.29
C ASN A 87 40.24 -18.06 -1.14
N PHE A 88 40.53 -16.77 -0.95
CA PHE A 88 39.53 -15.72 -0.75
C PHE A 88 38.72 -15.36 -2.01
N SER A 89 39.17 -15.72 -3.23
CA SER A 89 38.38 -15.42 -4.44
C SER A 89 37.11 -16.27 -4.55
N LYS A 90 37.09 -17.47 -3.95
CA LYS A 90 35.92 -18.36 -3.94
C LYS A 90 34.93 -17.98 -2.84
N ILE A 91 35.44 -17.59 -1.65
CA ILE A 91 34.58 -17.18 -0.53
C ILE A 91 33.90 -15.83 -0.81
N ASN A 92 34.61 -14.85 -1.38
CA ASN A 92 34.02 -13.56 -1.75
C ASN A 92 33.06 -13.65 -2.95
N LYS A 93 33.25 -14.64 -3.85
CA LYS A 93 32.27 -14.95 -4.90
C LYS A 93 31.03 -15.64 -4.34
N ALA A 94 31.21 -16.62 -3.46
CA ALA A 94 30.10 -17.34 -2.84
C ALA A 94 29.25 -16.43 -1.94
N SER A 95 29.88 -15.47 -1.22
CA SER A 95 29.15 -14.48 -0.42
C SER A 95 28.43 -13.44 -1.28
N ALA A 96 29.04 -13.01 -2.39
CA ALA A 96 28.39 -12.10 -3.34
C ALA A 96 27.20 -12.77 -4.05
N GLU A 97 27.32 -14.04 -4.44
CA GLU A 97 26.22 -14.84 -4.98
C GLU A 97 25.10 -15.02 -3.95
N ALA A 98 25.45 -15.32 -2.68
CA ALA A 98 24.47 -15.45 -1.61
C ALA A 98 23.70 -14.14 -1.36
N LEU A 99 24.37 -12.98 -1.39
CA LEU A 99 23.71 -11.68 -1.24
C LEU A 99 22.77 -11.38 -2.42
N LEU A 100 23.21 -11.67 -3.65
CA LEU A 100 22.39 -11.49 -4.85
C LEU A 100 21.16 -12.39 -4.82
N ILE A 101 21.32 -13.66 -4.43
CA ILE A 101 20.21 -14.60 -4.25
C ILE A 101 19.27 -14.11 -3.16
N PHE A 102 19.80 -13.62 -2.03
CA PHE A 102 18.98 -13.10 -0.94
C PHE A 102 18.14 -11.89 -1.37
N LEU A 103 18.72 -10.93 -2.09
CA LEU A 103 17.99 -9.80 -2.67
C LEU A 103 16.92 -10.26 -3.66
N LEU A 104 17.22 -11.27 -4.49
CA LEU A 104 16.27 -11.87 -5.41
C LEU A 104 15.10 -12.53 -4.67
N VAL A 105 15.37 -13.27 -3.59
CA VAL A 105 14.34 -13.92 -2.76
C VAL A 105 13.45 -12.89 -2.06
N VAL A 106 14.03 -11.82 -1.51
CA VAL A 106 13.25 -10.73 -0.91
C VAL A 106 12.41 -10.02 -1.96
N PHE A 107 12.98 -9.71 -3.12
CA PHE A 107 12.29 -9.06 -4.23
C PHE A 107 11.11 -9.92 -4.72
N ILE A 108 11.33 -11.22 -4.93
CA ILE A 108 10.28 -12.16 -5.30
C ILE A 108 9.23 -12.29 -4.17
N GLY A 109 9.67 -12.36 -2.91
CA GLY A 109 8.79 -12.44 -1.74
C GLY A 109 7.87 -11.24 -1.59
N ALA A 110 8.31 -10.04 -1.97
CA ALA A 110 7.50 -8.82 -1.92
C ALA A 110 6.26 -8.90 -2.82
N PHE A 111 6.34 -9.61 -3.96
CA PHE A 111 5.19 -9.81 -4.85
C PHE A 111 4.08 -10.69 -4.24
N PHE A 112 4.40 -11.52 -3.23
CA PHE A 112 3.40 -12.33 -2.54
C PHE A 112 2.67 -11.59 -1.42
N ILE A 113 3.23 -10.47 -0.94
CA ILE A 113 2.67 -9.69 0.17
C ILE A 113 1.82 -8.52 -0.33
N ILE A 114 2.14 -7.95 -1.50
CA ILE A 114 1.47 -6.77 -2.04
C ILE A 114 0.38 -7.17 -3.04
N ASP A 115 -0.80 -6.55 -2.92
CA ASP A 115 -1.87 -6.66 -3.92
C ASP A 115 -1.33 -6.37 -5.33
N SER A 116 -1.69 -7.20 -6.31
CA SER A 116 -1.25 -6.98 -7.69
C SER A 116 -1.69 -5.59 -8.21
N PRO A 117 -0.95 -4.97 -9.15
CA PRO A 117 -1.34 -3.68 -9.73
C PRO A 117 -2.77 -3.66 -10.31
N ALA A 118 -3.24 -4.82 -10.80
CA ALA A 118 -4.61 -4.99 -11.28
C ALA A 118 -5.63 -4.84 -10.15
N VAL A 119 -5.39 -5.48 -9.00
CA VAL A 119 -6.25 -5.39 -7.81
C VAL A 119 -6.26 -3.96 -7.26
N ALA A 120 -5.10 -3.31 -7.18
CA ALA A 120 -5.03 -1.92 -6.72
C ALA A 120 -5.82 -0.96 -7.63
N ARG A 121 -5.78 -1.19 -8.96
CA ARG A 121 -6.58 -0.43 -9.93
C ARG A 121 -8.08 -0.67 -9.74
N GLN A 122 -8.50 -1.91 -9.52
CA GLN A 122 -9.91 -2.26 -9.27
C GLN A 122 -10.41 -1.60 -7.97
N LYS A 123 -9.67 -1.72 -6.86
CA LYS A 123 -9.98 -1.06 -5.59
C LYS A 123 -10.16 0.46 -5.78
N ARG A 124 -9.31 1.10 -6.59
CA ARG A 124 -9.45 2.54 -6.88
C ARG A 124 -10.74 2.89 -7.63
N ILE A 125 -11.13 2.08 -8.62
CA ILE A 125 -12.37 2.28 -9.41
C ILE A 125 -13.60 2.06 -8.52
N ASP A 126 -13.59 1.00 -7.72
CA ASP A 126 -14.67 0.69 -6.78
C ASP A 126 -14.82 1.80 -5.73
N ASN A 127 -13.70 2.29 -5.15
CA ASN A 127 -13.71 3.43 -4.23
C ASN A 127 -14.25 4.72 -4.85
N GLN A 128 -13.94 4.99 -6.12
CA GLN A 128 -14.54 6.12 -6.85
C GLN A 128 -16.05 5.95 -6.99
N THR A 129 -16.50 4.74 -7.31
CA THR A 129 -17.93 4.41 -7.42
C THR A 129 -18.65 4.58 -6.08
N VAL A 130 -18.06 4.14 -4.97
CA VAL A 130 -18.60 4.36 -3.62
C VAL A 130 -18.72 5.84 -3.30
N ASN A 131 -17.72 6.66 -3.62
CA ASN A 131 -17.78 8.10 -3.41
C ASN A 131 -18.90 8.77 -4.22
N ASP A 132 -19.07 8.35 -5.47
CA ASP A 132 -20.14 8.84 -6.34
C ASP A 132 -21.52 8.47 -5.77
N ILE A 133 -21.71 7.21 -5.35
CA ILE A 133 -22.95 6.76 -4.69
C ILE A 133 -23.23 7.58 -3.42
N ARG A 134 -22.22 7.85 -2.61
CA ARG A 134 -22.36 8.69 -1.41
C ARG A 134 -22.74 10.12 -1.74
N SER A 135 -22.19 10.68 -2.82
CA SER A 135 -22.58 12.01 -3.28
C SER A 135 -24.05 12.01 -3.70
N VAL A 136 -24.49 10.99 -4.45
CA VAL A 136 -25.90 10.82 -4.85
C VAL A 136 -26.82 10.64 -3.65
N ASP A 137 -26.48 9.78 -2.69
CA ASP A 137 -27.24 9.56 -1.46
C ASP A 137 -27.43 10.87 -0.67
N SER A 138 -26.36 11.63 -0.47
CA SER A 138 -26.39 12.96 0.16
C SER A 138 -27.32 13.92 -0.59
N SER A 139 -27.20 14.00 -1.92
CA SER A 139 -28.04 14.86 -2.76
C SER A 139 -29.53 14.52 -2.66
N ILE A 140 -29.87 13.23 -2.68
CA ILE A 140 -31.25 12.75 -2.52
C ILE A 140 -31.79 13.12 -1.13
N ARG A 141 -31.02 12.89 -0.07
CA ARG A 141 -31.41 13.24 1.31
C ARG A 141 -31.65 14.74 1.49
N ASN A 142 -30.76 15.57 0.92
CA ASN A 142 -30.91 17.02 0.96
C ASN A 142 -32.16 17.48 0.20
N TYR A 143 -32.40 16.92 -0.99
CA TYR A 143 -33.60 17.19 -1.77
C TYR A 143 -34.87 16.80 -1.02
N PHE A 144 -34.89 15.63 -0.40
CA PHE A 144 -36.01 15.15 0.40
C PHE A 144 -36.28 16.05 1.61
N THR A 145 -35.23 16.48 2.30
CA THR A 145 -35.34 17.36 3.48
C THR A 145 -35.98 18.72 3.13
N GLN A 146 -35.77 19.24 1.92
CA GLN A 146 -36.35 20.51 1.48
C GLN A 146 -37.73 20.39 0.85
N SER A 147 -37.94 19.37 0.02
CA SER A 147 -39.17 19.22 -0.76
C SER A 147 -40.22 18.33 -0.09
N GLY A 148 -39.81 17.52 0.90
CA GLY A 148 -40.64 16.48 1.51
C GLY A 148 -40.98 15.32 0.57
N LYS A 149 -40.34 15.23 -0.61
CA LYS A 149 -40.58 14.19 -1.62
C LYS A 149 -39.26 13.68 -2.20
N LEU A 150 -39.26 12.41 -2.62
CA LEU A 150 -38.12 11.85 -3.35
C LEU A 150 -38.09 12.37 -4.80
N PRO A 151 -36.91 12.53 -5.41
CA PRO A 151 -36.80 12.88 -6.83
C PRO A 151 -37.36 11.74 -7.69
N GLN A 152 -38.01 12.04 -8.82
CA GLN A 152 -38.49 10.98 -9.73
C GLN A 152 -37.32 10.38 -10.52
N MET A 153 -36.34 11.20 -10.86
CA MET A 153 -35.13 10.79 -11.54
C MET A 153 -33.92 11.59 -11.05
N LEU A 154 -32.71 11.03 -11.18
CA LEU A 154 -31.48 11.73 -10.77
C LEU A 154 -31.29 13.08 -11.46
N ALA A 155 -31.78 13.25 -12.70
CA ALA A 155 -31.71 14.52 -13.41
C ALA A 155 -32.54 15.64 -12.77
N ASP A 156 -33.48 15.32 -11.88
CA ASP A 156 -34.21 16.33 -11.11
C ASP A 156 -33.28 17.05 -10.12
N LEU A 157 -32.22 16.38 -9.67
CA LEU A 157 -31.23 16.94 -8.76
C LEU A 157 -30.32 17.97 -9.46
N ASP A 158 -30.07 17.81 -10.76
CA ASP A 158 -29.21 18.72 -11.54
C ASP A 158 -29.76 20.14 -11.62
N LYS A 159 -31.09 20.28 -11.53
CA LYS A 159 -31.78 21.58 -11.54
C LYS A 159 -31.85 22.23 -10.16
N THR A 160 -31.29 21.59 -9.15
CA THR A 160 -31.26 22.08 -7.76
C THR A 160 -29.85 22.45 -7.34
N GLY A 161 -29.72 23.12 -6.18
CA GLY A 161 -28.42 23.34 -5.54
C GLY A 161 -27.75 22.07 -5.01
N PHE A 162 -28.33 20.88 -5.24
CA PHE A 162 -27.88 19.59 -4.73
C PHE A 162 -27.42 18.63 -5.84
N ALA A 163 -26.99 19.14 -6.99
CA ALA A 163 -26.46 18.28 -8.06
C ALA A 163 -25.31 17.40 -7.52
N PRO A 164 -25.39 16.06 -7.66
CA PRO A 164 -24.34 15.17 -7.18
C PRO A 164 -23.07 15.34 -8.01
N TYR A 165 -21.91 15.24 -7.36
CA TYR A 165 -20.62 15.31 -8.03
C TYR A 165 -20.11 13.90 -8.32
N LEU A 166 -20.12 13.52 -9.60
CA LEU A 166 -19.69 12.21 -10.07
C LEU A 166 -18.30 12.31 -10.70
N GLN A 167 -17.34 11.53 -10.20
CA GLN A 167 -15.98 11.44 -10.74
C GLN A 167 -15.75 10.18 -11.57
N GLY A 168 -16.47 9.11 -11.26
CA GLY A 168 -16.39 7.84 -11.95
C GLY A 168 -17.17 7.81 -13.26
N THR A 169 -16.85 6.81 -14.08
CA THR A 169 -17.60 6.51 -15.31
C THR A 169 -18.75 5.52 -15.07
N ASN A 170 -18.84 4.97 -13.86
CA ASN A 170 -19.84 3.95 -13.54
C ASN A 170 -21.23 4.60 -13.41
N LYS A 171 -22.19 4.02 -14.12
CA LYS A 171 -23.57 4.48 -14.09
C LYS A 171 -24.23 4.07 -12.77
N ILE A 172 -24.74 5.04 -12.05
CA ILE A 172 -25.53 4.82 -10.83
C ILE A 172 -27.01 4.74 -11.24
N GLU A 173 -27.64 3.64 -10.87
CA GLU A 173 -29.09 3.45 -11.04
C GLU A 173 -29.80 3.83 -9.74
N TYR A 174 -30.86 4.63 -9.87
CA TYR A 174 -31.71 5.07 -8.77
C TYR A 174 -33.14 4.60 -9.00
N VAL A 175 -33.76 4.04 -7.97
CA VAL A 175 -35.18 3.66 -7.97
C VAL A 175 -35.80 4.04 -6.64
N ALA A 176 -36.85 4.88 -6.66
CA ALA A 176 -37.69 5.09 -5.48
C ALA A 176 -38.47 3.79 -5.17
N THR A 177 -38.37 3.29 -3.94
CA THR A 177 -39.02 2.04 -3.50
C THR A 177 -40.22 2.29 -2.60
N GLY A 178 -40.39 3.52 -2.10
CA GLY A 178 -41.50 3.98 -1.27
C GLY A 178 -41.49 5.50 -1.12
N ASP A 179 -42.22 6.03 -0.13
CA ASP A 179 -42.36 7.49 0.05
C ASP A 179 -41.09 8.16 0.60
N ASN A 180 -40.30 7.44 1.40
CA ASN A 180 -39.03 7.91 2.01
C ASN A 180 -37.91 6.86 1.85
N SER A 181 -38.13 5.81 1.05
CA SER A 181 -37.16 4.76 0.80
C SER A 181 -36.79 4.70 -0.67
N TYR A 182 -35.51 4.40 -0.93
CA TYR A 182 -34.99 4.30 -2.29
C TYR A 182 -33.82 3.32 -2.36
N ARG A 183 -33.52 2.88 -3.57
CA ARG A 183 -32.45 1.95 -3.88
C ARG A 183 -31.44 2.61 -4.81
N LEU A 184 -30.15 2.45 -4.49
CA LEU A 184 -29.03 2.83 -5.36
C LEU A 184 -28.28 1.58 -5.79
N CYS A 185 -28.06 1.40 -7.08
CA CYS A 185 -27.27 0.28 -7.61
C CYS A 185 -26.12 0.76 -8.47
N ALA A 186 -24.99 0.07 -8.39
CA ALA A 186 -23.84 0.26 -9.27
C ALA A 186 -23.15 -1.08 -9.56
N SER A 187 -22.18 -1.06 -10.47
CA SER A 187 -21.35 -2.21 -10.79
C SER A 187 -19.95 -2.03 -10.20
N PHE A 188 -19.45 -3.09 -9.56
CA PHE A 188 -18.15 -3.13 -8.92
C PHE A 188 -17.26 -4.19 -9.56
N GLU A 189 -15.97 -3.92 -9.67
CA GLU A 189 -15.00 -4.83 -10.28
C GLU A 189 -14.63 -5.97 -9.32
N ARG A 190 -14.63 -5.70 -8.01
CA ARG A 190 -14.22 -6.64 -6.97
C ARG A 190 -15.22 -6.65 -5.81
N SER A 191 -15.25 -7.77 -5.06
CA SER A 191 -15.95 -7.83 -3.78
C SER A 191 -15.04 -7.38 -2.64
N ASP A 192 -15.58 -6.57 -1.73
CA ASP A 192 -14.92 -6.12 -0.50
C ASP A 192 -15.60 -6.63 0.78
N ILE A 193 -16.60 -7.53 0.66
CA ILE A 193 -17.36 -8.08 1.78
C ILE A 193 -16.43 -8.72 2.82
N ASP A 194 -15.52 -9.57 2.34
CA ASP A 194 -14.54 -10.30 3.15
C ASP A 194 -13.21 -9.55 3.30
N ASP A 195 -13.08 -8.37 2.69
CA ASP A 195 -11.85 -7.60 2.74
C ASP A 195 -11.69 -6.95 4.12
N LYS A 196 -10.67 -7.41 4.86
CA LYS A 196 -10.37 -6.93 6.21
C LYS A 196 -9.72 -5.55 6.19
N ASP A 197 -9.13 -5.14 5.06
CA ASP A 197 -8.50 -3.82 4.91
C ASP A 197 -9.54 -2.69 4.88
N VAL A 198 -10.75 -2.94 4.37
CA VAL A 198 -11.81 -1.92 4.28
C VAL A 198 -12.41 -1.57 5.64
N SER A 199 -12.18 -2.42 6.65
CA SER A 199 -12.74 -2.27 7.99
C SER A 199 -12.00 -1.25 8.87
N PHE A 200 -10.79 -0.82 8.50
CA PHE A 200 -9.98 0.10 9.31
C PHE A 200 -9.94 1.50 8.69
N GLY A 201 -10.77 2.42 9.21
CA GLY A 201 -10.40 3.85 9.21
C GLY A 201 -11.48 4.88 8.90
N VAL A 202 -12.60 4.52 8.25
CA VAL A 202 -13.70 5.48 8.02
C VAL A 202 -15.03 4.79 8.29
N GLN A 203 -15.67 5.10 9.41
CA GLN A 203 -16.99 4.54 9.77
C GLN A 203 -18.03 4.63 8.64
N GLY A 204 -17.89 5.59 7.71
CA GLY A 204 -18.74 5.74 6.53
C GLY A 204 -18.41 4.85 5.32
N LEU A 205 -17.37 4.01 5.34
CA LEU A 205 -17.07 3.06 4.25
C LEU A 205 -17.69 1.68 4.49
N VAL A 206 -17.88 1.28 5.75
CA VAL A 206 -18.47 -0.02 6.12
C VAL A 206 -19.92 -0.14 5.63
N GLU A 207 -20.63 0.97 5.54
CA GLU A 207 -22.02 1.03 5.06
C GLU A 207 -22.17 0.67 3.57
N TRP A 208 -21.09 0.73 2.79
CA TRP A 208 -21.11 0.54 1.33
C TRP A 208 -20.41 -0.73 0.85
N LYS A 209 -20.26 -1.73 1.72
CA LYS A 209 -19.71 -3.04 1.33
C LYS A 209 -20.51 -3.67 0.20
N HIS A 210 -19.82 -4.21 -0.79
CA HIS A 210 -20.38 -4.73 -2.03
C HIS A 210 -19.76 -6.06 -2.48
N GLN A 211 -20.60 -6.86 -3.14
CA GLN A 211 -20.14 -7.98 -3.94
C GLN A 211 -19.56 -7.50 -5.27
N ALA A 212 -18.75 -8.33 -5.92
CA ALA A 212 -18.33 -8.07 -7.30
C ALA A 212 -19.56 -8.10 -8.23
N GLY A 213 -19.55 -7.27 -9.28
CA GLY A 213 -20.66 -7.11 -10.19
C GLY A 213 -21.70 -6.11 -9.68
N LYS A 214 -22.98 -6.34 -10.03
CA LYS A 214 -24.06 -5.42 -9.65
C LYS A 214 -24.40 -5.58 -8.17
N ALA A 215 -24.22 -4.50 -7.40
CA ALA A 215 -24.64 -4.41 -6.01
C ALA A 215 -25.63 -3.25 -5.83
N CYS A 216 -26.59 -3.45 -4.93
CA CYS A 216 -27.67 -2.51 -4.65
C CYS A 216 -27.78 -2.26 -3.16
N PHE A 217 -28.02 -1.00 -2.79
CA PHE A 217 -28.11 -0.51 -1.42
C PHE A 217 -29.50 0.08 -1.20
N GLU A 218 -30.21 -0.45 -0.20
CA GLU A 218 -31.49 0.11 0.24
C GLU A 218 -31.24 1.22 1.26
N ARG A 219 -31.87 2.38 1.06
CA ARG A 219 -31.67 3.60 1.84
C ARG A 219 -33.00 4.23 2.22
N ILE A 220 -32.99 4.97 3.31
CA ILE A 220 -34.13 5.76 3.80
C ILE A 220 -33.67 7.22 3.88
N ALA A 221 -34.39 8.16 3.28
CA ALA A 221 -33.91 9.55 3.14
C ALA A 221 -33.86 10.30 4.48
N LEU A 222 -34.86 10.08 5.34
CA LEU A 222 -34.84 10.49 6.74
C LEU A 222 -35.20 9.31 7.64
N ASP A 223 -34.25 8.85 8.44
CA ASP A 223 -34.54 7.90 9.52
C ASP A 223 -34.89 8.68 10.78
N GLU A 224 -36.16 8.67 11.16
CA GLU A 224 -36.65 9.33 12.38
C GLU A 224 -36.01 8.76 13.66
N ASN A 225 -35.42 7.56 13.60
CA ASN A 225 -34.82 6.85 14.72
C ASN A 225 -33.28 6.89 14.75
N ALA A 226 -32.62 7.67 13.86
CA ALA A 226 -31.15 7.75 13.77
C ALA A 226 -30.46 8.53 14.91
N LYS A 227 -30.90 8.34 16.15
CA LYS A 227 -30.03 8.50 17.34
C LYS A 227 -29.18 7.27 17.62
N ASN A 228 -29.39 6.14 16.94
CA ASN A 228 -28.52 4.96 17.03
C ASN A 228 -28.61 4.14 15.74
N PHE A 229 -27.51 4.07 15.00
CA PHE A 229 -27.32 3.08 13.93
C PHE A 229 -27.36 1.67 14.54
N PRO A 230 -28.36 0.82 14.22
CA PRO A 230 -28.32 -0.57 14.63
C PRO A 230 -27.52 -1.37 13.59
N ILE A 231 -26.33 -1.78 14.01
CA ILE A 231 -25.52 -2.81 13.36
C ILE A 231 -26.27 -4.14 13.55
N LYS A 232 -26.59 -4.83 12.46
CA LYS A 232 -26.91 -6.26 12.51
C LYS A 232 -26.01 -7.01 11.55
#